data_AF-A0A099P3C0-F1
#
_entry.id   AF-A0A099P3C0-F1
#
_cell.length_a   1.000
_cell.length_b   1.000
_cell.length_c   1.000
_cell.angle_alpha   90.00
_cell.angle_beta   90.00
_cell.angle_gamma   90.00
#
_symmetry.space_group_name_H-M   'P 1'
#
loop_
_entity.id
_entity.type
_entity.pdbx_description
1 polymer ?
#
loop_
_entity_poly.entity_id
_entity_poly.type
_entity_poly.pdbx_seq_one_letter_code
_entity_poly.pdbx_strand_id
1 'polypeptide(L)'
;EQYSQNLKLFIHLFLDSEREQVIKHYIKKFKKIIKKNKLSKEIKLTYEQTNQVHGATLGLCALVEAYPYTTPPPKWLPEILSILEVKCASYGGIIGRTVKNTLAQFKKTRQDTWHIDSKFFTEEQLEDLEGVLYKSYYI
;
A
#
# COMPACT_ATOMS: atom_id res chain seq x y z
N GLU A 1 0.82 4.02 14.44
CA GLU A 1 0.15 2.70 14.32
C GLU A 1 -1.32 2.73 14.74
N GLN A 2 -1.66 3.15 15.97
CA GLN A 2 -3.07 3.23 16.43
C GLN A 2 -4.01 3.99 15.48
N TYR A 3 -3.57 5.14 14.93
CA TYR A 3 -4.36 5.92 13.97
C TYR A 3 -4.68 5.17 12.67
N SER A 4 -3.78 4.27 12.24
CA SER A 4 -3.98 3.42 11.06
C SER A 4 -5.11 2.42 11.30
N GLN A 5 -5.16 1.83 12.50
CA GLN A 5 -6.21 0.89 12.90
C GLN A 5 -7.57 1.58 13.00
N ASN A 6 -7.61 2.80 13.56
CA ASN A 6 -8.84 3.59 13.64
C ASN A 6 -9.35 3.99 12.25
N LEU A 7 -8.44 4.36 11.32
CA LEU A 7 -8.81 4.69 9.95
C LEU A 7 -9.45 3.50 9.22
N LYS A 8 -8.89 2.29 9.38
CA LYS A 8 -9.46 1.06 8.83
C LYS A 8 -10.91 0.87 9.27
N LEU A 9 -11.19 0.98 10.56
CA LEU A 9 -12.55 0.86 11.10
C LEU A 9 -13.48 1.95 10.57
N PHE A 10 -12.99 3.20 10.55
CA PHE A 10 -13.75 4.36 10.11
C PHE A 10 -14.20 4.28 8.65
N ILE A 11 -13.37 3.74 7.75
CA ILE A 11 -13.71 3.58 6.32
C ILE A 11 -14.98 2.72 6.14
N HIS A 12 -15.17 1.69 6.95
CA HIS A 12 -16.34 0.81 6.86
C HIS A 12 -17.63 1.43 7.41
N LEU A 13 -17.57 2.55 8.14
CA LEU A 13 -18.74 3.23 8.68
C LEU A 13 -19.50 4.08 7.64
N PHE A 14 -18.88 4.37 6.50
CA PHE A 14 -19.51 5.14 5.42
C PHE A 14 -20.41 4.27 4.54
N LEU A 15 -21.46 4.88 3.99
CA LEU A 15 -22.20 4.33 2.85
C LEU A 15 -21.26 4.15 1.65
N ASP A 16 -21.47 3.10 0.85
CA ASP A 16 -20.52 2.70 -0.20
C ASP A 16 -20.23 3.82 -1.23
N SER A 17 -21.21 4.66 -1.54
CA SER A 17 -21.05 5.79 -2.47
C SER A 17 -20.14 6.90 -1.94
N GLU A 18 -20.24 7.22 -0.65
CA GLU A 18 -19.41 8.23 0.02
C GLU A 18 -17.99 7.70 0.27
N ARG A 19 -17.90 6.41 0.63
CA ARG A 19 -16.64 5.71 0.90
C ARG A 19 -15.67 5.82 -0.26
N GLU A 20 -16.12 5.55 -1.48
CA GLU A 20 -15.26 5.56 -2.67
C GLU A 20 -14.70 6.96 -2.98
N GLN A 21 -15.50 8.02 -2.77
CA GLN A 21 -15.04 9.40 -2.97
C GLN A 21 -13.97 9.79 -1.95
N VAL A 22 -14.21 9.45 -0.68
CA VAL A 22 -13.29 9.70 0.43
C VAL A 22 -11.97 8.95 0.21
N ILE A 23 -12.04 7.67 -0.16
CA ILE A 23 -10.86 6.85 -0.46
C ILE A 23 -10.04 7.47 -1.59
N LYS A 24 -10.68 7.82 -2.71
CA LYS A 24 -10.00 8.48 -3.85
C LYS A 24 -9.33 9.79 -3.45
N HIS A 25 -9.98 10.60 -2.62
CA HIS A 25 -9.40 11.84 -2.10
C HIS A 25 -8.11 11.57 -1.31
N TYR A 26 -8.16 10.62 -0.36
CA TYR A 26 -6.99 10.29 0.47
C TYR A 26 -5.86 9.63 -0.31
N ILE A 27 -6.16 8.72 -1.25
CA ILE A 27 -5.17 8.13 -2.15
C ILE A 27 -4.43 9.24 -2.91
N LYS A 28 -5.16 10.18 -3.51
CA LYS A 28 -4.57 11.31 -4.24
C LYS A 28 -3.67 12.17 -3.33
N LYS A 29 -4.12 12.45 -2.11
CA LYS A 29 -3.36 13.21 -1.11
C LYS A 29 -2.06 12.50 -0.71
N PHE A 30 -2.13 11.21 -0.36
CA PHE A 30 -0.96 10.43 0.06
C PHE A 30 0.04 10.23 -1.08
N LYS A 31 -0.44 9.95 -2.29
CA LYS A 31 0.42 9.88 -3.49
C LYS A 31 1.20 11.17 -3.72
N LYS A 32 0.57 12.33 -3.52
CA LYS A 32 1.24 13.63 -3.66
C LYS A 32 2.36 13.81 -2.64
N ILE A 33 2.15 13.38 -1.38
CA ILE A 33 3.16 13.45 -0.31
C ILE A 33 4.35 12.54 -0.64
N ILE A 34 4.11 11.30 -1.05
CA ILE A 34 5.16 10.33 -1.41
C ILE A 34 5.94 10.82 -2.64
N LYS A 35 5.26 11.33 -3.67
CA LYS A 35 5.91 11.86 -4.89
C LYS A 35 6.75 13.10 -4.63
N LYS A 36 6.36 13.95 -3.66
CA LYS A 36 7.12 15.16 -3.29
C LYS A 36 8.44 14.83 -2.59
N ASN A 37 8.48 13.76 -1.80
CA ASN A 37 9.61 13.42 -0.94
C ASN A 37 10.41 12.23 -1.49
N LYS A 38 10.78 12.25 -2.78
CA LYS A 38 11.57 11.17 -3.39
C LYS A 38 12.96 11.10 -2.77
N LEU A 39 13.40 9.88 -2.48
CA LEU A 39 14.79 9.60 -2.14
C LEU A 39 15.69 9.82 -3.36
N SER A 40 16.77 10.57 -3.16
CA SER A 40 17.94 10.56 -4.04
C SER A 40 19.07 9.85 -3.32
N LYS A 41 19.98 9.19 -4.04
CA LYS A 41 21.15 8.49 -3.46
C LYS A 41 21.97 9.38 -2.52
N GLU A 42 21.92 10.69 -2.72
CA GLU A 42 22.70 11.69 -1.99
C GLU A 42 21.90 12.41 -0.89
N ILE A 43 20.56 12.35 -0.90
CA ILE A 43 19.70 13.17 -0.02
C ILE A 43 18.84 12.26 0.84
N LYS A 44 19.16 12.21 2.14
CA LYS A 44 18.30 11.61 3.16
C LYS A 44 17.17 12.58 3.50
N LEU A 45 15.98 12.04 3.75
CA LEU A 45 14.85 12.84 4.22
C LEU A 45 15.15 13.43 5.60
N THR A 46 14.69 14.66 5.82
CA THR A 46 14.62 15.24 7.16
C THR A 46 13.67 14.43 8.04
N TYR A 47 13.76 14.61 9.36
CA TYR A 47 12.85 13.97 10.31
C TYR A 47 11.37 14.31 10.03
N GLU A 48 11.08 15.58 9.74
CA GLU A 48 9.72 16.03 9.42
C GLU A 48 9.19 15.38 8.13
N GLN A 49 10.01 15.35 7.07
CA GLN A 49 9.63 14.68 5.82
C GLN A 49 9.43 13.17 6.01
N THR A 50 10.29 12.54 6.82
CA THR A 50 10.16 11.12 7.17
C THR A 50 8.83 10.86 7.85
N ASN A 51 8.42 11.70 8.81
CA ASN A 51 7.12 11.57 9.48
C ASN A 51 5.95 11.78 8.51
N GLN A 52 6.03 12.76 7.62
CA GLN A 52 4.99 13.00 6.61
C GLN A 52 4.85 11.82 5.64
N VAL A 53 5.97 11.30 5.14
CA VAL A 53 5.97 10.12 4.26
C VAL A 53 5.46 8.90 5.01
N HIS A 54 5.93 8.66 6.23
CA HIS A 54 5.48 7.54 7.04
C HIS A 54 3.97 7.59 7.32
N GLY A 55 3.42 8.75 7.65
CA GLY A 55 1.98 8.94 7.82
C GLY A 55 1.19 8.66 6.54
N ALA A 56 1.68 9.11 5.38
CA ALA A 56 1.05 8.82 4.09
C ALA A 56 1.13 7.32 3.74
N THR A 57 2.27 6.68 4.00
CA THR A 57 2.46 5.23 3.83
C THR A 57 1.52 4.43 4.72
N LEU A 58 1.40 4.79 6.00
CA LEU A 58 0.46 4.16 6.94
C LEU A 58 -0.98 4.29 6.44
N GLY A 59 -1.37 5.45 5.92
CA GLY A 59 -2.70 5.65 5.35
C GLY A 59 -2.99 4.73 4.16
N LEU A 60 -2.02 4.56 3.26
CA LEU A 60 -2.14 3.61 2.14
C LEU A 60 -2.18 2.15 2.62
N CYS A 61 -1.34 1.77 3.60
CA CYS A 61 -1.37 0.44 4.21
C CYS A 61 -2.74 0.15 4.86
N ALA A 62 -3.31 1.12 5.58
CA ALA A 62 -4.63 0.99 6.20
C ALA A 62 -5.72 0.69 5.15
N LEU A 63 -5.65 1.33 3.97
CA LEU A 63 -6.57 1.07 2.87
C LEU A 63 -6.44 -0.37 2.35
N VAL A 64 -5.22 -0.88 2.19
CA VAL A 64 -5.00 -2.29 1.79
C VAL A 64 -5.59 -3.24 2.84
N GLU A 65 -5.29 -2.99 4.12
CA GLU A 65 -5.72 -3.83 5.24
C GLU A 65 -7.21 -3.74 5.57
N ALA A 66 -7.91 -2.71 5.07
CA ALA A 66 -9.37 -2.59 5.16
C ALA A 66 -10.11 -3.50 4.16
N TYR A 67 -9.43 -3.95 3.08
CA TYR A 67 -10.03 -4.84 2.08
C TYR A 67 -9.25 -6.17 1.97
N PRO A 68 -9.12 -6.93 3.08
CA PRO A 68 -8.30 -8.14 3.11
C PRO A 68 -8.80 -9.23 2.16
N TYR A 69 -10.12 -9.43 2.09
CA TYR A 69 -10.78 -10.56 1.40
C TYR A 69 -11.66 -10.14 0.23
N THR A 70 -11.60 -8.88 -0.21
CA THR A 70 -12.47 -8.38 -1.27
C THR A 70 -12.01 -8.86 -2.64
N THR A 71 -12.81 -9.74 -3.25
CA THR A 71 -12.66 -10.27 -4.62
C THR A 71 -13.95 -9.97 -5.40
N PRO A 72 -13.89 -9.27 -6.55
CA PRO A 72 -12.69 -8.70 -7.16
C PRO A 72 -12.08 -7.57 -6.30
N PRO A 73 -10.75 -7.36 -6.36
CA PRO A 73 -10.12 -6.25 -5.64
C PRO A 73 -10.71 -4.90 -6.08
N PRO A 74 -10.81 -3.91 -5.18
CA PRO A 74 -11.14 -2.55 -5.56
C PRO A 74 -10.20 -2.04 -6.66
N LYS A 75 -10.73 -1.29 -7.65
CA LYS A 75 -9.95 -0.86 -8.84
C LYS A 75 -8.68 -0.07 -8.52
N TRP A 76 -8.66 0.61 -7.38
CA TRP A 76 -7.51 1.39 -6.91
C TRP A 76 -6.45 0.55 -6.16
N LEU A 77 -6.78 -0.67 -5.75
CA LEU A 77 -5.91 -1.50 -4.90
C LEU A 77 -4.60 -1.90 -5.61
N PRO A 78 -4.61 -2.39 -6.86
CA PRO A 78 -3.37 -2.74 -7.56
C PRO A 78 -2.37 -1.57 -7.63
N GLU A 79 -2.86 -0.37 -7.94
CA GLU A 79 -2.01 0.84 -8.01
C GLU A 79 -1.36 1.16 -6.66
N ILE A 80 -2.11 1.03 -5.56
CA ILE A 80 -1.55 1.28 -4.22
C ILE A 80 -0.47 0.26 -3.88
N LEU A 81 -0.68 -1.02 -4.19
CA LEU A 81 0.30 -2.07 -3.93
C LEU A 81 1.61 -1.80 -4.68
N SER A 82 1.56 -1.44 -5.97
CA SER A 82 2.72 -0.99 -6.74
C SER A 82 3.43 0.21 -6.11
N ILE A 83 2.68 1.24 -5.67
CA ILE A 83 3.28 2.41 -5.02
C ILE A 83 3.96 2.04 -3.71
N LEU A 84 3.35 1.15 -2.92
CA LEU A 84 3.92 0.69 -1.67
C LEU A 84 5.23 -0.05 -1.94
N GLU A 85 5.26 -1.00 -2.87
CA GLU A 85 6.49 -1.77 -3.15
C GLU A 85 7.57 -0.92 -3.82
N VAL A 86 7.28 -0.29 -4.96
CA VAL A 86 8.28 0.41 -5.77
C VAL A 86 8.78 1.70 -5.10
N LYS A 87 7.88 2.45 -4.46
CA LYS A 87 8.25 3.74 -3.84
C LYS A 87 8.51 3.57 -2.36
N CYS A 88 7.58 3.00 -1.61
CA CYS A 88 7.62 3.06 -0.16
C CYS A 88 8.59 2.05 0.47
N ALA A 89 8.77 0.86 -0.12
CA ALA A 89 9.69 -0.16 0.42
C ALA A 89 11.17 0.28 0.36
N SER A 90 11.49 1.21 -0.53
CA SER A 90 12.84 1.78 -0.68
C SER A 90 13.25 2.73 0.46
N TYR A 91 12.28 3.29 1.20
CA TYR A 91 12.56 4.10 2.39
C TYR A 91 12.96 3.16 3.52
N GLY A 92 14.25 3.06 3.82
CA GLY A 92 14.75 2.25 4.94
C GLY A 92 14.12 2.62 6.30
N GLY A 93 14.44 1.84 7.33
CA GLY A 93 13.95 2.08 8.69
C GLY A 93 12.46 1.73 8.85
N ILE A 94 11.70 2.61 9.52
CA ILE A 94 10.31 2.32 9.91
C ILE A 94 9.36 2.25 8.72
N ILE A 95 9.52 3.11 7.71
CA ILE A 95 8.63 3.17 6.53
C ILE A 95 8.68 1.85 5.76
N GLY A 96 9.87 1.42 5.34
CA GLY A 96 10.05 0.18 4.60
C GLY A 96 9.67 -1.06 5.41
N ARG A 97 9.86 -1.04 6.73
CA ARG A 97 9.39 -2.14 7.60
C ARG A 97 7.87 -2.23 7.60
N THR A 98 7.16 -1.10 7.76
CA THR A 98 5.69 -1.07 7.70
C THR A 98 5.17 -1.61 6.37
N VAL A 99 5.76 -1.16 5.25
CA VAL A 99 5.39 -1.61 3.91
C VAL A 99 5.56 -3.12 3.77
N LYS A 100 6.73 -3.65 4.13
CA LYS A 100 7.02 -5.09 4.05
C LYS A 100 6.04 -5.92 4.86
N ASN A 101 5.68 -5.46 6.06
CA ASN A 101 4.70 -6.14 6.91
C ASN A 101 3.32 -6.15 6.27
N THR A 102 2.84 -5.02 5.77
CA THR A 102 1.52 -4.93 5.11
C THR A 102 1.48 -5.79 3.85
N LEU A 103 2.52 -5.77 3.02
CA LEU A 103 2.59 -6.57 1.79
C LEU A 103 2.67 -8.07 2.07
N ALA A 104 3.43 -8.47 3.09
CA ALA A 104 3.47 -9.86 3.55
C ALA A 104 2.09 -10.34 4.06
N GLN A 105 1.39 -9.48 4.81
CA GLN A 105 0.04 -9.79 5.29
C GLN A 105 -0.97 -9.87 4.15
N PHE A 106 -0.91 -8.95 3.18
CA PHE A 106 -1.73 -9.00 1.97
C PHE A 106 -1.54 -10.32 1.21
N LYS A 107 -0.29 -10.69 0.94
CA LYS A 107 0.05 -11.96 0.29
C LYS A 107 -0.54 -13.17 1.03
N LYS A 108 -0.31 -13.24 2.36
CA LYS A 108 -0.82 -14.34 3.19
C LYS A 108 -2.34 -14.45 3.13
N THR A 109 -3.02 -13.30 3.16
CA THR A 109 -4.48 -13.23 3.22
C THR A 109 -5.14 -13.63 1.91
N ARG A 110 -4.48 -13.38 0.77
CA ARG A 110 -5.03 -13.61 -0.57
C ARG A 110 -4.40 -14.76 -1.33
N GLN A 111 -3.61 -15.59 -0.65
CA GLN A 111 -2.90 -16.68 -1.28
C GLN A 111 -3.85 -17.62 -2.04
N ASP A 112 -4.96 -18.02 -1.40
CA ASP A 112 -5.91 -18.97 -1.97
C ASP A 112 -6.69 -18.37 -3.16
N THR A 113 -6.98 -17.07 -3.13
CA THR A 113 -7.73 -16.35 -4.17
C THR A 113 -6.83 -15.74 -5.25
N TRP A 114 -5.51 -15.85 -5.14
CA TRP A 114 -4.57 -15.11 -5.99
C TRP A 114 -4.73 -15.42 -7.49
N HIS A 115 -5.03 -16.68 -7.83
CA HIS A 115 -5.28 -17.11 -9.21
C HIS A 115 -6.48 -16.42 -9.88
N ILE A 116 -7.39 -15.84 -9.09
CA ILE A 116 -8.53 -15.03 -9.54
C ILE A 116 -8.15 -13.55 -9.46
N ASP A 117 -7.64 -13.12 -8.31
CA ASP A 117 -7.36 -11.71 -8.03
C ASP A 117 -6.28 -11.12 -8.94
N SER A 118 -5.28 -11.91 -9.34
CA SER A 118 -4.19 -11.48 -10.23
C SER A 118 -4.68 -11.01 -11.61
N LYS A 119 -5.85 -11.48 -12.06
CA LYS A 119 -6.47 -11.09 -13.34
C LYS A 119 -6.94 -9.63 -13.37
N PHE A 120 -7.00 -8.98 -12.20
CA PHE A 120 -7.37 -7.56 -12.06
C PHE A 120 -6.16 -6.63 -11.98
N PHE A 121 -4.94 -7.16 -12.13
CA PHE A 121 -3.69 -6.43 -12.17
C PHE A 121 -3.18 -6.34 -13.60
N THR A 122 -2.49 -5.25 -13.94
CA THR A 122 -1.72 -5.16 -15.18
C THR A 122 -0.40 -5.94 -15.05
N GLU A 123 0.23 -6.28 -16.18
CA GLU A 123 1.54 -6.96 -16.19
C GLU A 123 2.59 -6.16 -15.39
N GLU A 124 2.71 -4.84 -15.63
CA GLU A 124 3.60 -3.95 -14.87
C GLU A 124 3.35 -4.00 -13.35
N GLN A 125 2.09 -4.09 -12.92
CA GLN A 125 1.75 -4.17 -11.49
C GLN A 125 2.11 -5.52 -10.88
N LEU A 126 2.06 -6.59 -11.67
CA LEU A 126 2.49 -7.92 -11.23
C LEU A 126 4.02 -8.01 -11.14
N GLU A 127 4.73 -7.40 -12.09
CA GLU A 127 6.19 -7.25 -12.09
C GLU A 127 6.67 -6.45 -10.87
N ASP A 128 6.04 -5.30 -10.58
CA ASP A 128 6.33 -4.49 -9.40
C ASP A 128 6.23 -5.29 -8.10
N LEU A 129 5.30 -6.24 -8.04
CA LEU A 129 5.04 -7.07 -6.86
C LEU A 129 5.83 -8.37 -6.85
N GLU A 130 6.81 -8.54 -7.73
CA GLU A 130 7.54 -9.80 -7.85
C GLU A 130 8.22 -10.23 -6.54
N GLY A 131 9.00 -9.34 -5.94
CA GLY A 131 9.69 -9.64 -4.68
C GLY A 131 8.77 -9.89 -3.48
N VAL A 132 7.49 -9.51 -3.60
CA VAL A 132 6.45 -9.71 -2.59
C VAL A 132 5.78 -11.06 -2.82
N LEU A 133 5.18 -11.25 -4.00
CA LEU A 133 4.34 -12.39 -4.35
C LEU A 133 5.16 -13.66 -4.57
N TYR A 134 6.43 -13.53 -4.96
CA TYR A 134 7.33 -14.64 -5.19
C TYR A 134 8.49 -14.57 -4.19
N LYS A 135 8.60 -15.57 -3.30
CA LYS A 135 9.83 -15.93 -2.56
C LYS A 135 9.77 -17.45 -2.38
N SER A 136 10.72 -18.27 -2.80
CA SER A 136 12.13 -18.04 -3.09
C SER A 136 12.51 -18.69 -4.43
N TYR A 137 13.27 -18.01 -5.28
CA TYR A 137 14.22 -18.71 -6.14
C TYR A 137 15.34 -19.20 -5.22
N TYR A 138 15.17 -20.39 -4.63
CA TYR A 138 16.32 -21.17 -4.20
C TYR A 138 16.89 -21.81 -5.45
N ILE A 139 18.01 -21.29 -5.95
CA ILE A 139 19.34 -21.90 -5.81
C ILE A 139 20.34 -20.77 -5.54
#